data_AF-A0A539CS70-F1
#
_entry.id   AF-A0A539CS70-F1
#
_cell.length_a   1.000
_cell.length_b   1.000
_cell.length_c   1.000
_cell.angle_alpha   90.00
_cell.angle_beta   90.00
_cell.angle_gamma   90.00
#
_symmetry.space_group_name_H-M   'P 1'
#
loop_
_entity.id
_entity.type
_entity.pdbx_description
1 polymer ?
#
loop_
_entity_poly.entity_id
_entity_poly.type
_entity_poly.pdbx_seq_one_letter_code
_entity_poly.pdbx_strand_id
1 'polypeptide(L)' 'MALEIRQLIRAMSLANPLWGAPRIHGELLKLGIDIGQTSVAKYMARQRRPGSQGWKTFLCNHADGIAHGRMAIRNG' A
#
# COMPACT_ATOMS: atom_id res chain seq x y z
N MET A 1 16.07 -19.79 5.44
CA MET A 1 15.57 -18.92 6.52
C MET A 1 14.47 -19.65 7.29
N ALA A 2 14.50 -19.60 8.62
CA ALA A 2 13.55 -20.30 9.50
C ALA A 2 12.10 -19.81 9.31
N LEU A 3 11.13 -20.71 9.45
CA LEU A 3 9.70 -20.37 9.37
C LEU A 3 9.30 -19.37 10.46
N GLU A 4 9.90 -19.47 11.65
CA GLU A 4 9.67 -18.60 12.80
C GLU A 4 9.97 -17.13 12.49
N ILE A 5 11.10 -16.84 11.82
CA ILE A 5 11.46 -15.47 11.44
C ILE A 5 10.45 -14.88 10.47
N ARG A 6 9.95 -15.68 9.51
CA ARG A 6 8.91 -15.24 8.56
C ARG A 6 7.58 -14.95 9.27
N GLN A 7 7.21 -15.76 10.25
CA GLN A 7 6.02 -15.53 11.06
C GLN A 7 6.17 -14.28 11.93
N LEU A 8 7.34 -14.07 12.54
CA LEU A 8 7.66 -12.88 13.32
C LEU A 8 7.56 -11.60 12.47
N ILE A 9 8.15 -11.58 11.28
CA ILE A 9 8.05 -10.44 10.34
C ILE A 9 6.58 -10.13 10.03
N ARG A 10 5.76 -11.15 9.74
CA ARG A 10 4.33 -10.98 9.47
C ARG A 10 3.57 -10.45 10.68
N ALA A 11 3.81 -11.00 11.87
CA ALA A 11 3.17 -10.57 13.10
C ALA A 11 3.51 -9.10 13.43
N MET A 12 4.78 -8.72 13.36
CA MET A 12 5.22 -7.34 13.57
C MET A 12 4.63 -6.38 12.52
N SER A 13 4.61 -6.81 11.25
CA SER A 13 4.04 -6.02 10.14
C SER A 13 2.53 -5.84 10.25
N LEU A 14 1.79 -6.82 10.79
CA LEU A 14 0.35 -6.73 11.01
C LEU A 14 0.01 -5.90 12.24
N ALA A 15 0.76 -6.07 13.32
CA ALA A 15 0.61 -5.28 14.54
C ALA A 15 0.99 -3.80 14.32
N ASN A 16 1.92 -3.53 13.40
CA ASN A 16 2.42 -2.19 13.12
C ASN A 16 2.33 -1.85 11.61
N PRO A 17 1.12 -1.57 11.09
CA PRO A 17 0.90 -1.35 9.66
C PRO A 17 1.61 -0.11 9.09
N LEU A 18 2.00 0.84 9.96
CA LEU A 18 2.76 2.03 9.58
C LEU A 18 4.27 1.78 9.46
N TRP A 19 4.77 0.64 9.95
CA TRP A 19 6.20 0.35 9.94
C TRP A 19 6.63 -0.17 8.57
N GLY A 20 7.58 0.53 7.96
CA GLY A 20 8.24 0.08 6.75
C GLY A 20 9.31 -0.98 7.01
N ALA A 21 9.76 -1.63 5.93
CA ALA A 21 10.87 -2.59 5.97
C ALA A 21 12.15 -2.10 6.70
N PRO A 22 12.60 -0.83 6.58
CA PRO A 22 13.76 -0.36 7.33
C PRO A 22 13.57 -0.43 8.85
N ARG A 23 12.36 -0.14 9.34
CA ARG A 23 12.07 -0.09 10.78
C ARG A 23 11.98 -1.50 11.37
N ILE A 24 11.27 -2.41 10.69
CA ILE A 24 11.19 -3.82 11.11
C ILE A 24 12.57 -4.48 11.06
N HIS A 25 13.40 -4.16 10.06
CA HIS A 25 14.78 -4.64 10.00
C HIS A 25 15.60 -4.20 11.23
N GLY A 26 15.50 -2.93 11.64
CA GLY A 26 16.19 -2.44 12.83
C GLY A 26 15.76 -3.16 14.11
N GLU A 27 14.47 -3.50 14.25
CA GLU A 27 13.98 -4.29 15.39
C GLU A 27 14.51 -5.73 15.38
N LEU A 28 14.58 -6.37 14.21
CA LEU A 28 15.17 -7.70 14.07
C LEU A 28 16.67 -7.69 14.39
N LEU A 29 17.38 -6.64 13.98
CA LEU A 29 18.81 -6.47 14.28
C LEU A 29 19.05 -6.36 15.79
N LYS A 30 18.18 -5.65 16.53
CA LYS A 30 18.23 -5.58 18.00
C LYS A 30 18.02 -6.95 18.67
N LEU A 31 17.29 -7.85 18.03
CA LEU A 31 17.08 -9.23 18.48
C LEU A 31 18.21 -10.18 18.05
N GLY A 32 19.28 -9.66 17.41
CA GLY A 32 20.39 -10.47 16.89
C GLY A 32 20.09 -11.19 15.58
N ILE A 33 18.98 -10.85 14.92
CA ILE A 33 18.57 -11.46 13.66
C ILE A 33 19.07 -10.57 12.50
N ASP A 34 20.19 -10.95 11.92
CA ASP A 34 20.69 -10.28 10.71
C ASP A 34 19.97 -10.80 9.46
N ILE A 35 19.19 -9.94 8.83
CA ILE A 35 18.39 -10.28 7.66
C ILE A 35 18.33 -9.09 6.71
N GLY A 36 18.53 -9.32 5.42
CA GLY A 36 18.46 -8.24 4.44
C GLY A 36 17.10 -7.55 4.44
N GLN A 37 17.09 -6.22 4.39
CA GLN A 37 15.88 -5.39 4.37
C GLN A 37 14.92 -5.74 3.20
N THR A 38 15.46 -6.19 2.07
CA THR A 38 14.71 -6.74 0.93
C THR A 38 13.97 -8.04 1.28
N SER A 39 14.59 -8.89 2.10
CA SER A 39 13.94 -10.10 2.62
C SER A 39 12.83 -9.77 3.61
N VAL A 40 13.02 -8.76 4.47
CA VAL A 40 11.95 -8.23 5.33
C VAL A 40 10.76 -7.79 4.47
N ALA A 41 11.00 -6.93 3.48
CA ALA A 41 9.96 -6.43 2.58
C ALA A 41 9.20 -7.54 1.83
N LYS A 42 9.89 -8.63 1.46
CA LYS A 42 9.28 -9.81 0.83
C LYS A 42 8.27 -10.52 1.74
N TYR A 43 8.52 -10.56 3.04
CA TYR A 43 7.69 -11.29 4.00
C TYR A 43 6.72 -10.42 4.80
N MET A 44 6.85 -9.08 4.71
CA MET A 44 5.86 -8.15 5.27
C MET A 44 4.46 -8.44 4.74
N ALA A 45 3.46 -8.27 5.60
CA ALA A 45 2.07 -8.37 5.20
C ALA A 45 1.73 -7.16 4.32
N ARG A 46 1.60 -7.39 3.02
CA ARG A 46 1.09 -6.35 2.11
C ARG A 46 -0.37 -6.10 2.45
N GLN A 47 -0.65 -4.96 3.07
CA GLN A 47 -2.01 -4.46 3.17
C GLN A 47 -2.48 -4.18 1.74
N ARG A 48 -3.39 -5.04 1.25
CA ARG A 48 -3.94 -4.94 -0.09
C ARG A 48 -4.72 -3.64 -0.13
N ARG A 49 -4.10 -2.55 -0.59
CA ARG A 49 -4.87 -1.36 -0.96
C ARG A 49 -5.93 -1.83 -1.95
N PRO A 50 -7.19 -1.39 -1.84
CA PRO A 50 -8.15 -1.58 -2.92
C PRO A 50 -7.43 -1.17 -4.20
N GLY A 51 -7.44 -2.05 -5.21
CA GLY A 51 -6.68 -1.83 -6.44
C GLY A 51 -6.90 -0.39 -6.88
N SER A 52 -5.81 0.34 -7.09
CA SER A 52 -5.84 1.74 -7.52
C SER A 52 -6.91 1.85 -8.61
N GLN A 53 -7.89 2.72 -8.37
CA GLN A 53 -8.93 3.14 -9.30
C GLN A 53 -8.41 3.01 -10.73
N GLY A 54 -8.83 1.94 -11.42
CA GLY A 54 -8.29 1.61 -12.72
C GLY A 54 -8.59 2.71 -13.73
N TRP A 55 -8.06 2.58 -14.94
CA TRP A 55 -8.32 3.46 -16.07
C TRP A 55 -9.78 3.91 -16.21
N LYS A 56 -10.73 3.04 -15.86
CA LYS A 56 -12.15 3.37 -15.82
C LYS A 56 -12.47 4.56 -14.92
N THR A 57 -11.94 4.62 -13.69
CA THR A 57 -12.18 5.74 -12.78
C THR A 57 -11.40 6.98 -13.16
N PHE A 58 -10.19 6.82 -13.71
CA PHE A 58 -9.45 7.96 -14.29
C PHE A 58 -10.25 8.63 -15.42
N LEU A 59 -10.83 7.83 -16.33
CA LEU A 59 -11.70 8.31 -17.40
C LEU A 59 -13.01 8.92 -16.89
N CYS A 60 -13.66 8.31 -15.89
CA CYS A 60 -14.86 8.89 -15.27
C CYS A 60 -14.57 10.24 -14.61
N ASN A 61 -13.47 10.35 -13.86
CA ASN A 61 -13.08 11.60 -13.22
C ASN A 61 -12.65 12.68 -14.23
N HIS A 62 -12.16 12.29 -15.42
CA HIS A 62 -11.77 13.24 -16.47
C HIS A 62 -12.95 13.65 -17.37
N ALA A 63 -13.94 12.77 -17.58
CA ALA A 63 -15.14 13.09 -18.35
C ALA A 63 -15.98 14.21 -17.71
N ASP A 64 -16.00 14.30 -16.37
CA ASP A 64 -16.60 15.42 -15.64
C ASP A 64 -15.90 16.77 -15.93
N GLY A 65 -14.60 16.75 -16.23
CA GLY A 65 -13.83 17.94 -16.61
C GLY A 65 -14.10 18.44 -18.04
N ILE A 66 -14.70 17.62 -18.91
CA ILE A 66 -15.03 17.98 -20.30
C ILE A 66 -16.43 18.61 -20.40
N ALA A 67 -17.29 18.40 -19.39
CA ALA A 67 -18.67 18.91 -19.38
C ALA A 67 -18.82 20.37 -18.89
N HIS A 68 -17.75 21.13 -18.68
CA HIS A 68 -17.85 22.57 -18.40
C HIS A 68 -17.74 23.40 -19.70
N GLY A 69 -18.78 23.27 -20.51
CA GLY A 69 -18.90 23.93 -21.82
C GLY A 69 -20.36 24.19 -22.20
N ARG A 70 -21.05 25.01 -21.39
CA ARG A 70 -22.17 25.89 -21.78
C ARG A 70 -23.35 25.27 -22.55
N MET A 71 -24.51 25.16 -21.89
CA MET A 71 -25.73 25.77 -22.45
C MET A 71 -26.81 25.97 -21.38
N ALA A 72 -26.96 27.22 -20.95
CA ALA A 72 -28.25 27.72 -20.52
C ALA A 72 -29.14 27.79 -21.76
N ILE A 73 -30.23 27.03 -21.83
CA ILE A 73 -31.44 27.49 -22.50
C ILE A 73 -32.65 27.11 -21.66
N ARG A 74 -33.27 28.17 -21.14
CA ARG A 74 -34.64 28.27 -20.63
C ARG A 74 -35.65 27.75 -21.65
N ASN A 75 -36.76 27.21 -21.18
CA ASN A 75 -38.16 27.43 -21.58
C ASN A 75 -38.94 26.23 -21.02
N GLY A 76 -40.04 26.39 -20.29
CA GLY A 76 -41.22 27.20 -20.59
C GLY A 76 -42.39 26.23 -20.63
#